data_AF-A0A9W9HXU6-F1
#
_entry.id   AF-A0A9W9HXU6-F1
#
_cell.length_a   1.000
_cell.length_b   1.000
_cell.length_c   1.000
_cell.angle_alpha   90.00
_cell.angle_beta   90.00
_cell.angle_gamma   90.00
#
_symmetry.space_group_name_H-M   'P 1'
#
loop_
_entity.id
_entity.type
_entity.pdbx_description
1 polymer ?
#
loop_
_entity_poly.entity_id
_entity_poly.type
_entity_poly.pdbx_seq_one_letter_code
_entity_poly.pdbx_strand_id
1 'polypeptide(L)'
;MPKKDNFDEARLAEAIKIALAQKKPNIAKIAREFDVSRTTLSDRVKKAITPTTPTESRRNALTSYQERALVAWIHQMCNWNLPPTRQDRQVGKNWAYSFMARIPAHINLAPVKQKTKELRRI
;
A
#
# COMPACT_ATOMS: atom_id res chain seq x y z
N MET A 1 30.31 19.12 -4.38
CA MET A 1 29.59 19.10 -3.09
C MET A 1 29.36 17.65 -2.72
N PRO A 2 30.00 17.08 -1.69
CA PRO A 2 29.73 15.70 -1.32
C PRO A 2 28.35 15.63 -0.67
N LYS A 3 27.45 14.81 -1.22
CA LYS A 3 26.20 14.40 -0.55
C LYS A 3 26.60 13.59 0.68
N LYS A 4 26.33 14.14 1.88
CA LYS A 4 26.40 13.36 3.13
C LYS A 4 25.13 12.52 3.22
N ASP A 5 25.14 11.35 2.61
CA ASP A 5 24.11 10.34 2.75
C ASP A 5 24.36 9.46 3.99
N ASN A 6 24.51 10.08 5.17
CA ASN A 6 24.37 9.38 6.45
C ASN A 6 23.10 9.90 7.12
N PHE A 7 21.95 9.50 6.56
CA PHE A 7 20.68 9.66 7.25
C PHE A 7 20.66 8.68 8.42
N ASP A 8 21.16 9.13 9.57
CA ASP A 8 21.20 8.31 10.77
C ASP A 8 19.78 8.21 11.36
N GLU A 9 19.03 7.21 10.89
CA GLU A 9 17.68 6.87 11.36
C GLU A 9 17.64 6.71 12.90
N ALA A 10 18.77 6.31 13.51
CA ALA A 10 18.95 6.25 14.96
C ALA A 10 18.83 7.62 15.64
N ARG A 11 19.48 8.67 15.11
CA ARG A 11 19.40 10.04 15.65
C ARG A 11 17.99 10.60 15.50
N LEU A 12 17.35 10.30 14.37
CA LEU A 12 15.96 10.66 14.14
C LEU A 12 15.03 9.97 15.15
N ALA A 13 15.25 8.69 15.45
CA ALA A 13 14.43 7.97 16.43
C ALA A 13 14.56 8.55 17.85
N GLU A 14 15.77 8.91 18.28
CA GLU A 14 16.00 9.59 19.57
C GLU A 14 15.34 10.97 19.61
N ALA A 15 15.51 11.77 18.56
CA ALA A 15 14.87 13.08 18.42
C ALA A 15 13.34 12.98 18.46
N ILE A 16 12.74 11.94 17.84
CA ILE A 16 11.30 11.67 17.90
C ILE A 16 10.88 11.34 19.34
N LYS A 17 11.60 10.48 20.06
CA LYS A 17 11.28 10.13 21.45
C LYS A 17 11.26 11.37 22.36
N ILE A 18 12.26 12.24 22.24
CA ILE A 18 12.36 13.48 23.03
C ILE A 18 11.24 14.45 22.65
N ALA A 19 10.93 14.59 21.37
CA ALA A 19 9.84 15.44 20.90
C ALA A 19 8.47 14.95 21.41
N LEU A 20 8.23 13.64 21.46
CA LEU A 20 7.00 13.06 21.98
C LEU A 20 6.87 13.19 23.51
N ALA A 21 7.98 13.22 24.24
CA ALA A 21 7.98 13.40 25.70
C ALA A 21 7.58 14.84 26.13
N GLN A 22 7.68 15.82 25.24
CA GLN A 22 7.33 17.22 25.54
C GLN A 22 5.88 17.53 25.19
N LYS A 23 5.14 18.20 26.10
CA LYS A 23 3.76 18.68 25.84
C LYS A 23 3.68 19.70 24.70
N LYS A 24 4.73 20.50 24.50
CA LYS A 24 4.90 21.48 23.41
C LYS A 24 6.33 21.39 22.87
N PRO A 25 6.61 20.47 21.94
CA PRO A 25 7.98 20.24 21.49
C PRO A 25 8.51 21.40 20.66
N ASN A 26 9.69 21.91 21.04
CA ASN A 26 10.42 22.87 20.21
C ASN A 26 11.24 22.12 19.15
N ILE A 27 10.56 21.71 18.07
CA ILE A 27 11.13 20.88 16.99
C ILE A 27 12.40 21.51 16.38
N ALA A 28 12.49 22.83 16.31
CA ALA A 28 13.66 23.50 15.75
C ALA A 28 14.91 23.34 16.63
N LYS A 29 14.73 23.37 17.95
CA LYS A 29 15.82 23.18 18.91
C LYS A 29 16.30 21.72 18.87
N ILE A 30 15.37 20.77 18.94
CA ILE A 30 15.66 19.33 18.91
C ILE A 30 16.34 18.94 17.58
N ALA A 31 15.86 19.47 16.44
CA ALA A 31 16.47 19.21 15.14
C ALA A 31 17.95 19.66 15.08
N ARG A 32 18.28 20.79 15.70
CA ARG A 32 19.66 21.29 15.78
C ARG A 32 20.54 20.47 16.72
N GLU A 33 20.00 19.99 17.84
CA GLU A 33 20.73 19.17 18.81
C GLU A 33 21.12 17.80 18.24
N PHE A 34 20.24 17.20 17.45
CA PHE A 34 20.44 15.86 16.89
C PHE A 34 20.97 15.85 15.45
N ASP A 35 21.28 17.02 14.88
CA ASP A 35 21.71 17.22 13.49
C ASP A 35 20.75 16.55 12.48
N VAL A 36 19.44 16.76 12.67
CA VAL A 36 18.39 16.15 11.85
C VAL A 36 17.58 17.22 11.13
N SER A 37 17.11 16.92 9.92
CA SER A 37 16.24 17.84 9.19
C SER A 37 14.97 18.17 9.99
N ARG A 38 14.74 19.47 10.20
CA ARG A 38 13.55 19.98 10.91
C ARG A 38 12.24 19.51 10.26
N THR A 39 12.18 19.50 8.93
CA THR A 39 10.97 19.09 8.19
C THR A 39 10.67 17.63 8.44
N THR A 40 11.68 16.78 8.32
CA THR A 40 11.57 15.33 8.57
C THR A 40 11.16 15.02 10.01
N LEU A 41 11.77 15.69 10.99
CA LEU A 41 11.41 15.51 12.40
C LEU A 41 9.97 15.92 12.67
N SER A 42 9.54 17.09 12.15
CA SER A 42 8.16 17.57 12.27
C SER A 42 7.15 16.58 11.70
N ASP A 43 7.38 16.09 10.48
CA ASP A 43 6.44 15.20 9.79
C ASP A 43 6.34 13.84 10.49
N ARG A 44 7.47 13.32 10.99
CA ARG A 44 7.51 12.07 11.75
C ARG A 44 6.81 12.20 13.10
N VAL A 45 7.04 13.30 13.83
CA VAL A 45 6.36 13.57 15.11
C VAL A 45 4.86 13.70 14.90
N LYS A 46 4.41 14.43 13.86
CA LYS A 46 2.99 14.50 13.49
C LYS A 46 2.40 13.11 13.22
N LYS A 47 3.06 12.30 12.38
CA LYS A 47 2.63 10.91 12.09
C LYS A 47 2.61 10.01 13.33
N ALA A 48 3.51 10.21 14.28
CA ALA A 48 3.54 9.44 15.52
C ALA A 48 2.42 9.83 16.49
N ILE A 49 2.07 11.13 16.56
CA ILE A 49 0.97 11.65 17.38
C ILE A 49 -0.39 11.26 16.79
N THR A 50 -0.52 11.34 15.46
CA THR A 50 -1.72 10.89 14.74
C THR A 50 -1.39 9.59 14.03
N PRO A 51 -1.52 8.42 14.68
CA PRO A 51 -1.50 7.17 13.96
C PRO A 51 -2.61 7.25 12.91
N THR A 52 -2.20 7.50 11.67
CA THR A 52 -3.12 7.54 10.55
C THR A 52 -3.56 6.10 10.40
N THR A 53 -4.74 5.78 10.94
CA THR A 53 -5.46 4.60 10.51
C THR A 53 -5.46 4.66 9.00
N PRO A 54 -5.06 3.60 8.29
CA PRO A 54 -5.14 3.58 6.84
C PRO A 54 -6.57 3.94 6.49
N THR A 55 -6.78 5.18 6.04
CA THR A 55 -8.10 5.63 5.61
C THR A 55 -8.34 4.85 4.34
N GLU A 56 -9.03 3.72 4.45
CA GLU A 56 -9.56 3.02 3.30
C GLU A 56 -10.29 4.08 2.47
N SER A 57 -9.86 4.25 1.23
CA SER A 57 -10.42 5.28 0.37
C SER A 57 -11.91 4.95 0.19
N ARG A 58 -12.79 5.64 0.93
CA ARG A 58 -14.25 5.49 0.84
C ARG A 58 -14.79 5.70 -0.57
N ARG A 59 -13.99 6.31 -1.47
CA ARG A 59 -14.33 6.46 -2.89
C ARG A 59 -14.52 5.13 -3.64
N ASN A 60 -13.95 4.03 -3.14
CA ASN A 60 -13.95 2.74 -3.85
C ASN A 60 -14.42 1.54 -3.01
N ALA A 61 -14.83 1.75 -1.75
CA ALA A 61 -15.27 0.67 -0.89
C ALA A 61 -16.77 0.39 -1.11
N LEU A 62 -17.11 -0.87 -1.39
CA LEU A 62 -18.49 -1.33 -1.42
C LEU A 62 -19.03 -1.34 0.01
N THR A 63 -20.31 -1.03 0.18
CA THR A 63 -20.96 -1.22 1.47
C THR A 63 -21.12 -2.71 1.76
N SER A 64 -21.17 -3.13 3.03
CA SER A 64 -21.33 -4.55 3.39
C SER A 64 -22.58 -5.19 2.79
N TYR A 65 -23.63 -4.39 2.54
CA TYR A 65 -24.83 -4.83 1.82
C TYR A 65 -24.54 -5.10 0.35
N GLN A 66 -23.82 -4.20 -0.33
CA GLN A 66 -23.42 -4.36 -1.73
C GLN A 66 -22.50 -5.58 -1.91
N GLU A 67 -21.57 -5.81 -0.98
CA GLU A 67 -20.71 -6.99 -0.99
C GLU A 67 -21.53 -8.28 -0.88
N ARG A 68 -22.47 -8.34 0.09
CA ARG A 68 -23.36 -9.50 0.25
C ARG A 68 -24.22 -9.75 -0.98
N ALA A 69 -24.77 -8.69 -1.58
CA ALA A 69 -25.56 -8.79 -2.80
C ALA A 69 -24.72 -9.29 -3.99
N LEU A 70 -23.48 -8.81 -4.14
CA LEU A 70 -22.56 -9.28 -5.17
C LEU A 70 -22.18 -10.74 -4.99
N VAL A 71 -21.89 -11.17 -3.76
CA VAL A 71 -21.60 -12.58 -3.45
C VAL A 71 -22.79 -13.47 -3.81
N ALA A 72 -24.01 -13.10 -3.38
CA ALA A 72 -25.22 -13.84 -3.72
C ALA A 72 -25.45 -13.95 -5.24
N TRP A 73 -25.20 -12.86 -5.97
CA TRP A 73 -25.30 -12.84 -7.43
C TRP A 73 -24.27 -13.76 -8.10
N ILE A 74 -23.02 -13.78 -7.63
CA ILE A 74 -21.98 -14.67 -8.13
C ILE A 74 -22.38 -16.14 -7.93
N HIS A 75 -22.89 -16.49 -6.75
CA HIS A 75 -23.39 -17.85 -6.47
C HIS A 75 -24.51 -18.26 -7.44
N GLN A 76 -25.44 -17.34 -7.73
CA GLN A 76 -26.51 -17.58 -8.68
C GLN A 76 -26.01 -17.77 -10.12
N MET A 77 -25.04 -16.97 -10.55
CA MET A 77 -24.39 -17.15 -11.86
C MET A 77 -23.67 -18.49 -11.97
N CYS A 78 -22.95 -18.92 -10.92
CA CYS A 78 -22.30 -20.23 -10.88
C CYS A 78 -23.31 -21.37 -10.98
N ASN A 79 -24.46 -21.27 -10.30
CA ASN A 79 -25.53 -22.25 -10.40
C ASN A 79 -26.11 -22.36 -11.83
N TRP A 80 -26.04 -21.28 -12.60
CA TRP A 80 -26.44 -21.25 -14.01
C TRP A 80 -25.31 -21.62 -14.99
N ASN A 81 -24.16 -22.09 -14.50
CA ASN A 81 -22.94 -22.33 -15.28
C ASN A 81 -22.47 -21.09 -16.08
N LEU A 82 -22.87 -19.90 -15.65
CA LEU A 82 -22.42 -18.65 -16.23
C LEU A 82 -21.15 -18.19 -15.49
N PRO A 83 -20.05 -17.90 -16.21
CA PRO A 83 -18.86 -17.38 -15.57
C PRO A 83 -19.18 -16.00 -14.96
N PRO A 84 -18.94 -15.77 -13.66
CA PRO A 84 -19.16 -14.47 -13.02
C PRO A 84 -18.19 -13.39 -13.53
N THR A 85 -17.19 -13.78 -14.32
CA THR A 85 -16.23 -12.88 -14.96
C THR A 85 -16.68 -12.62 -16.40
N ARG A 86 -16.79 -11.35 -16.81
CA ARG A 86 -16.95 -11.00 -18.23
C ARG A 86 -15.81 -11.63 -19.03
N GLN A 87 -16.13 -12.58 -19.91
CA GLN A 87 -15.15 -13.21 -20.81
C GLN A 87 -14.56 -12.21 -21.82
N ASP A 88 -15.21 -11.05 -22.02
CA ASP A 88 -14.84 -10.03 -23.01
C ASP A 88 -13.79 -9.01 -22.58
N ARG A 89 -13.21 -9.11 -21.38
CA ARG A 89 -12.04 -8.26 -21.09
C ARG A 89 -10.81 -8.89 -21.72
N GLN A 90 -10.44 -8.39 -22.89
CA GLN A 90 -9.10 -8.52 -23.44
C GLN A 90 -8.13 -7.86 -22.44
N VAL A 91 -7.67 -8.65 -21.47
CA VAL A 91 -6.72 -8.18 -20.46
C VAL A 91 -5.39 -7.92 -21.17
N GLY A 92 -4.79 -6.76 -20.88
CA GLY A 92 -3.45 -6.45 -21.39
C GLY A 92 -2.47 -7.56 -20.97
N LYS A 93 -1.45 -7.80 -21.80
CA LYS A 93 -0.44 -8.87 -21.59
C LYS A 93 0.16 -8.89 -20.18
N ASN A 94 0.18 -7.73 -19.50
CA ASN A 94 0.79 -7.56 -18.18
C ASN A 94 -0.21 -7.64 -17.01
N TRP A 95 -1.47 -7.97 -17.26
CA TRP A 95 -2.49 -8.02 -16.21
C TRP A 95 -2.14 -9.00 -15.09
N ALA A 96 -1.64 -10.19 -15.43
CA ALA A 96 -1.25 -11.18 -14.43
C ALA A 96 -0.14 -10.66 -13.50
N TYR A 97 0.89 -10.02 -14.06
CA TYR A 97 1.96 -9.40 -13.27
C TYR A 97 1.46 -8.25 -12.39
N SER A 98 0.58 -7.40 -12.94
CA SER A 98 -0.03 -6.29 -12.19
C SER A 98 -0.96 -6.77 -11.08
N PHE A 99 -1.63 -7.91 -11.28
CA PHE A 99 -2.46 -8.54 -10.26
C PHE A 99 -1.60 -9.15 -9.15
N MET A 100 -0.55 -9.90 -9.49
CA MET A 100 0.39 -10.45 -8.50
C MET A 100 1.08 -9.36 -7.69
N ALA A 101 1.43 -8.22 -8.31
CA ALA A 101 2.04 -7.08 -7.61
C ALA A 101 1.10 -6.36 -6.64
N ARG A 102 -0.23 -6.51 -6.80
CA ARG A 102 -1.23 -5.92 -5.89
C ARG A 102 -1.53 -6.80 -4.68
N ILE A 103 -1.11 -8.06 -4.72
CA ILE A 103 -1.35 -9.00 -3.65
C ILE A 103 -0.29 -8.76 -2.56
N PRO A 104 -0.71 -8.57 -1.30
CA PRO A 104 0.22 -8.43 -0.19
C PRO A 104 1.19 -9.62 -0.11
N ALA A 105 2.47 -9.34 0.15
CA ALA A 105 3.55 -10.34 0.11
C ALA A 105 3.36 -11.55 1.05
N HIS A 106 2.45 -11.48 2.03
CA HIS A 106 2.11 -12.58 2.92
C HIS A 106 1.16 -13.61 2.30
N ILE A 107 0.53 -13.30 1.16
CA ILE A 107 -0.32 -14.22 0.41
C ILE A 107 0.57 -14.91 -0.63
N ASN A 108 1.07 -16.09 -0.27
CA ASN A 108 1.91 -16.91 -1.15
C ASN A 108 1.06 -17.52 -2.29
N LEU A 109 0.86 -16.78 -3.37
CA LEU A 109 0.43 -17.38 -4.62
C LEU A 109 1.64 -18.05 -5.30
N ALA A 110 1.52 -19.34 -5.59
CA ALA A 110 2.50 -20.03 -6.42
C ALA A 110 2.66 -19.31 -7.77
N PRO A 111 3.87 -19.25 -8.35
CA PRO A 111 4.10 -18.57 -9.62
C PRO A 111 3.23 -19.16 -10.72
N VAL A 112 2.32 -18.34 -11.26
CA VAL A 112 1.45 -18.72 -12.39
C VAL A 112 2.31 -18.74 -13.66
N LYS A 113 2.68 -19.94 -14.11
CA LYS A 113 3.31 -20.13 -15.42
C LYS A 113 2.26 -19.96 -16.52
N GLN A 114 2.16 -18.77 -17.11
CA GLN A 114 1.37 -18.58 -18.32
C GLN A 114 2.08 -19.24 -19.51
N LYS A 115 1.46 -20.26 -20.13
CA LYS A 115 1.91 -20.77 -21.43
C LYS A 115 1.51 -19.77 -22.51
N THR A 116 2.47 -19.05 -23.06
CA THR A 116 2.25 -18.20 -24.24
C THR A 116 1.89 -19.10 -25.41
N LYS A 117 0.77 -18.83 -26.08
CA LYS A 117 0.37 -19.55 -27.29
C LYS A 117 1.43 -19.25 -28.36
N GLU A 118 2.15 -20.28 -28.81
CA GLU A 118 3.15 -20.09 -29.87
C GLU A 118 2.48 -19.50 -31.11
N LEU A 119 3.04 -18.39 -31.59
CA LEU A 119 2.65 -17.77 -32.85
C LEU A 119 2.99 -18.76 -33.96
N ARG A 120 1.97 -19.47 -34.48
CA ARG A 120 2.08 -20.12 -35.78
C ARG A 120 2.33 -19.00 -36.80
N ARG A 121 3.58 -18.87 -37.23
CA ARG A 121 3.94 -18.11 -38.43
C ARG A 121 3.36 -18.88 -39.62
N ILE A 122 2.35 -18.30 -40.24
CA ILE A 122 1.92 -18.63 -41.61
C ILE A 122 2.54 -17.55 -42.50
#